data_AF-A0A7Y1SS29-F1
#
_entry.id   AF-A0A7Y1SS29-F1
#
_cell.length_a   1.000
_cell.length_b   1.000
_cell.length_c   1.000
_cell.angle_alpha   90.00
_cell.angle_beta   90.00
_cell.angle_gamma   90.00
#
_symmetry.space_group_name_H-M   'P 1'
#
loop_
_entity.id
_entity.type
_entity.pdbx_description
1 polymer ?
#
loop_
_entity_poly.entity_id
_entity_poly.type
_entity_poly.pdbx_seq_one_letter_code
_entity_poly.pdbx_strand_id
1 'polypeptide(L)'
;MTEPKTHRTRSRRILTDDEIDALSNEVAETDYDVEALKTRRRGRPPMGSGPADVVPVRIDPELRAAIEARAEAEHTTTSEIIREAIRRFLKVA
;
A
#
# COMPACT_ATOMS: atom_id res chain seq x y z
N MET A 1 31.95 -18.73 -12.74
CA MET A 1 31.69 -17.28 -12.88
C MET A 1 30.20 -17.10 -12.76
N THR A 2 29.73 -16.41 -11.72
CA THR A 2 28.30 -16.24 -11.44
C THR A 2 27.71 -15.27 -12.46
N GLU A 3 26.58 -15.60 -13.08
CA GLU A 3 25.88 -14.70 -14.01
C GLU A 3 25.53 -13.37 -13.32
N PRO A 4 25.61 -12.23 -14.02
CA PRO A 4 25.25 -10.93 -13.47
C PRO A 4 23.76 -10.91 -13.13
N LYS A 5 23.43 -10.77 -11.84
CA LYS A 5 22.05 -10.65 -11.37
C LYS A 5 21.54 -9.25 -11.65
N THR A 6 20.51 -9.13 -12.50
CA THR A 6 19.86 -7.84 -12.73
C THR A 6 19.02 -7.44 -11.52
N HIS A 7 19.38 -6.35 -10.85
CA HIS A 7 18.65 -5.81 -9.70
C HIS A 7 17.64 -4.74 -10.16
N ARG A 8 16.35 -4.92 -9.83
CA ARG A 8 15.27 -3.99 -10.23
C ARG A 8 14.58 -3.35 -9.03
N THR A 9 14.41 -2.03 -9.05
CA THR A 9 13.73 -1.27 -8.01
C THR A 9 12.20 -1.29 -8.16
N ARG A 10 11.47 -0.81 -7.15
CA ARG A 10 9.99 -0.68 -7.16
C ARG A 10 9.48 0.18 -8.32
N SER A 11 10.24 1.20 -8.73
CA SER A 11 9.92 2.06 -9.89
C SER A 11 10.30 1.42 -11.24
N ARG A 12 10.70 0.14 -11.25
CA ARG A 12 11.19 -0.61 -12.41
C ARG A 12 12.52 -0.17 -12.98
N ARG A 13 13.28 0.67 -12.26
CA ARG A 13 14.65 1.04 -12.65
C ARG A 13 15.59 -0.15 -12.45
N ILE A 14 16.46 -0.41 -13.42
CA ILE A 14 17.55 -1.38 -13.30
C ILE A 14 18.72 -0.68 -12.62
N LEU A 15 19.29 -1.33 -11.60
CA LEU A 15 20.52 -0.91 -10.94
C LEU A 15 21.71 -1.48 -11.71
N THR A 16 22.70 -0.62 -11.96
CA THR A 16 24.00 -0.99 -12.50
C THR A 16 24.91 -1.50 -11.38
N ASP A 17 25.95 -2.26 -11.72
CA ASP A 17 26.90 -2.79 -10.74
C ASP A 17 27.63 -1.64 -10.00
N ASP A 18 28.02 -0.58 -10.72
CA ASP A 18 28.64 0.61 -10.12
C ASP A 18 27.75 1.29 -9.07
N GLU A 19 26.43 1.32 -9.30
CA GLU A 19 25.48 1.86 -8.31
C GLU A 19 25.35 0.97 -7.08
N ILE A 20 25.48 -0.35 -7.26
CA ILE A 20 25.46 -1.31 -6.15
C ILE A 20 26.73 -1.17 -5.31
N ASP A 21 27.89 -1.03 -5.95
CA ASP A 21 29.16 -0.82 -5.28
C ASP A 21 29.20 0.51 -4.52
N ALA A 22 28.69 1.58 -5.13
CA ALA A 22 28.54 2.88 -4.47
C ALA A 22 27.65 2.78 -3.21
N LEU A 23 26.51 2.09 -3.31
CA LEU A 23 25.63 1.83 -2.16
C LEU A 23 26.31 0.98 -1.09
N SER A 24 27.09 -0.03 -1.47
CA SER A 24 27.83 -0.87 -0.53
C SER A 24 28.86 -0.06 0.26
N ASN A 25 29.59 0.84 -0.40
CA ASN A 25 30.57 1.71 0.25
C ASN A 25 29.88 2.71 1.18
N GLU A 26 28.77 3.31 0.75
CA GLU A 26 27.98 4.22 1.58
C GLU A 26 27.51 3.54 2.88
N VAL A 27 27.01 2.29 2.76
CA VAL A 27 26.54 1.50 3.90
C VAL A 27 27.64 1.09 4.86
N ALA A 28 28.86 0.88 4.36
CA ALA A 28 30.01 0.52 5.20
C ALA A 28 30.52 1.71 6.05
N GLU A 29 30.47 2.92 5.50
CA GLU A 29 31.06 4.12 6.12
C GLU A 29 30.05 4.97 6.91
N THR A 30 28.74 4.78 6.68
CA THR A 30 27.69 5.60 7.30
C THR A 30 27.01 4.84 8.44
N ASP A 31 26.96 5.44 9.63
CA ASP A 31 26.16 4.92 10.75
C ASP A 31 24.68 5.29 10.58
N TYR A 32 23.86 4.34 10.15
CA TYR A 32 22.42 4.55 10.01
C TYR A 32 21.67 4.17 11.27
N ASP A 33 20.72 5.00 11.68
CA ASP A 33 19.72 4.63 12.67
C ASP A 33 18.82 3.51 12.12
N VAL A 34 19.16 2.28 12.51
CA VAL A 34 18.44 1.07 12.11
C VAL A 34 16.99 1.08 12.57
N GLU A 35 16.67 1.71 13.70
CA GLU A 35 15.30 1.79 14.21
C GLU A 35 14.46 2.77 13.40
N ALA A 36 15.03 3.92 13.00
CA ALA A 36 14.39 4.81 12.03
C ALA A 36 14.16 4.14 10.67
N LEU A 37 15.11 3.34 10.18
CA LEU A 37 14.97 2.61 8.92
C LEU A 37 13.91 1.49 8.98
N LYS A 38 13.80 0.79 10.12
CA LYS A 38 12.75 -0.20 10.40
C LYS A 38 11.37 0.43 10.59
N THR A 39 11.29 1.73 10.87
CA THR A 39 10.01 2.47 11.02
C THR A 39 9.18 2.47 9.72
N ARG A 40 9.76 2.04 8.58
CA ARG A 40 8.97 1.59 7.42
C ARG A 40 7.99 0.52 7.86
N ARG A 41 6.72 0.92 8.02
CA ARG A 41 5.55 0.10 8.36
C ARG A 41 5.58 -1.22 7.60
N ARG A 42 6.15 -2.27 8.21
CA ARG A 42 6.06 -3.63 7.70
C ARG A 42 4.63 -4.10 7.92
N GLY A 43 3.92 -4.41 6.84
CA GLY A 43 2.54 -4.89 6.89
C GLY A 43 1.59 -4.13 5.97
N ARG A 44 0.32 -4.53 5.98
CA ARG A 44 -0.74 -3.79 5.27
C ARG A 44 -0.85 -2.39 5.91
N PRO A 45 -0.90 -1.31 5.11
CA PRO A 45 -1.12 0.03 5.65
C PRO A 45 -2.34 0.06 6.57
N PRO A 46 -2.23 0.69 7.76
CA PRO A 46 -3.36 0.85 8.66
C PRO A 46 -4.44 1.72 7.99
N MET A 47 -5.70 1.53 8.39
CA MET A 47 -6.81 2.40 8.03
C MET A 47 -7.18 3.21 9.27
N GLY A 48 -6.89 4.52 9.28
CA GLY A 48 -7.08 5.36 10.45
C GLY A 48 -6.01 5.13 11.52
N SER A 49 -6.44 4.91 12.77
CA SER A 49 -5.56 4.76 13.94
C SER A 49 -4.92 3.38 14.09
N GLY A 50 -5.31 2.39 13.30
CA GLY A 50 -4.83 1.01 13.46
C GLY A 50 -5.09 0.09 12.26
N PRO A 51 -4.84 -1.22 12.42
CA PRO A 51 -5.21 -2.23 11.45
C PRO A 51 -6.70 -2.18 11.13
N ALA A 52 -7.06 -2.44 9.87
CA ALA A 52 -8.46 -2.55 9.47
C ALA A 52 -9.03 -3.91 9.85
N ASP A 53 -10.19 -3.92 10.50
CA ASP A 53 -10.97 -5.14 10.76
C ASP A 53 -11.98 -5.40 9.64
N VAL A 54 -12.16 -6.67 9.27
CA VAL A 54 -13.11 -7.09 8.24
C VAL A 54 -14.42 -7.51 8.92
N VAL A 55 -15.48 -6.72 8.70
CA VAL A 55 -16.83 -7.02 9.19
C VAL A 55 -17.68 -7.59 8.04
N PRO A 56 -18.10 -8.86 8.08
CA PRO A 56 -18.97 -9.43 7.04
C PRO A 56 -20.40 -8.89 7.18
N VAL A 57 -20.96 -8.36 6.10
CA VAL A 57 -22.33 -7.82 6.05
C VAL A 57 -23.10 -8.48 4.89
N ARG A 58 -24.33 -8.92 5.15
CA ARG A 58 -25.23 -9.42 4.08
C ARG A 58 -25.86 -8.22 3.38
N ILE A 59 -25.73 -8.19 2.06
CA ILE A 59 -26.26 -7.15 1.18
C ILE A 59 -27.12 -7.85 0.14
N ASP A 60 -28.31 -7.33 -0.12
CA ASP A 60 -29.18 -7.86 -1.17
C ASP A 60 -28.59 -7.58 -2.57
N PRO A 61 -28.97 -8.34 -3.60
CA PRO A 61 -28.39 -8.20 -4.93
C PRO A 61 -28.63 -6.83 -5.58
N GLU A 62 -29.75 -6.18 -5.31
CA GLU A 62 -30.11 -4.88 -5.90
C GLU A 62 -29.22 -3.78 -5.34
N LEU A 63 -29.05 -3.75 -4.01
CA LEU A 63 -28.15 -2.83 -3.35
C LEU A 63 -26.70 -3.06 -3.77
N ARG A 64 -26.28 -4.31 -3.93
CA ARG A 64 -24.94 -4.62 -4.45
C ARG A 64 -24.73 -4.04 -5.84
N ALA A 65 -25.69 -4.21 -6.75
CA ALA A 65 -25.61 -3.65 -8.10
C ALA A 65 -25.56 -2.11 -8.09
N ALA A 66 -26.31 -1.46 -7.20
CA ALA A 66 -26.26 -0.01 -7.03
C ALA A 66 -24.89 0.49 -6.55
N ILE A 67 -24.24 -0.23 -5.63
CA ILE A 67 -22.88 0.11 -5.16
C ILE A 67 -21.86 -0.06 -6.29
N GLU A 68 -21.93 -1.15 -7.05
CA GLU A 68 -21.04 -1.42 -8.18
C GLU A 68 -21.18 -0.36 -9.28
N ALA A 69 -22.41 0.01 -9.64
CA ALA A 69 -22.67 1.08 -10.62
C ALA A 69 -22.11 2.44 -10.17
N ARG A 70 -22.21 2.76 -8.87
CA ARG A 70 -21.65 4.00 -8.32
C ARG A 70 -20.13 3.99 -8.30
N ALA A 71 -19.53 2.86 -7.92
CA ALA A 71 -18.07 2.70 -7.92
C ALA A 71 -17.47 2.91 -9.32
N GLU A 72 -18.14 2.37 -10.35
CA GLU A 72 -17.75 2.56 -11.75
C GLU A 72 -17.86 4.03 -12.18
N ALA A 73 -18.99 4.69 -11.86
CA ALA A 73 -19.23 6.09 -12.21
C ALA A 73 -18.23 7.06 -11.54
N GLU A 74 -17.78 6.75 -10.33
CA GLU A 74 -16.84 7.57 -9.56
C GLU A 74 -15.36 7.12 -9.73
N HIS A 75 -15.10 6.13 -10.59
CA HIS A 75 -13.77 5.52 -10.78
C HIS A 75 -13.08 5.15 -9.46
N THR A 76 -13.85 4.59 -8.53
CA THR A 76 -13.42 4.20 -7.20
C THR A 76 -13.75 2.72 -6.92
N THR A 77 -13.47 2.25 -5.71
CA THR A 77 -13.75 0.87 -5.31
C THR A 77 -15.09 0.76 -4.58
N THR A 78 -15.76 -0.38 -4.73
CA THR A 78 -16.98 -0.75 -3.97
C THR A 78 -16.80 -0.51 -2.47
N SER A 79 -15.64 -0.90 -1.92
CA SER A 79 -15.35 -0.71 -0.49
C SER A 79 -15.22 0.75 -0.08
N GLU A 80 -14.77 1.63 -0.98
CA GLU A 80 -14.69 3.07 -0.68
C GLU A 80 -16.07 3.70 -0.65
N ILE A 81 -16.94 3.37 -1.62
CA ILE A 81 -18.35 3.80 -1.61
C ILE A 81 -19.05 3.37 -0.32
N ILE A 82 -18.86 2.12 0.10
CA ILE A 82 -19.47 1.60 1.33
C ILE A 82 -18.95 2.38 2.56
N ARG A 83 -17.63 2.56 2.68
CA ARG A 83 -17.04 3.31 3.81
C ARG A 83 -17.50 4.76 3.84
N GLU A 84 -17.60 5.40 2.68
CA GLU A 84 -18.11 6.77 2.57
C GLU A 84 -19.58 6.85 2.97
N ALA A 85 -20.42 5.92 2.50
CA ALA A 85 -21.83 5.86 2.88
C ALA A 85 -22.00 5.73 4.39
N ILE A 86 -21.21 4.87 5.05
CA ILE A 86 -21.20 4.71 6.51
C ILE A 86 -20.74 6.00 7.20
N ARG A 87 -19.65 6.63 6.73
CA ARG A 87 -19.16 7.92 7.27
C ARG A 87 -20.23 9.01 7.20
N ARG A 88 -20.89 9.15 6.05
CA ARG A 88 -21.99 10.11 5.84
C ARG A 88 -23.20 9.79 6.72
N PHE A 89 -23.58 8.51 6.85
CA PHE A 89 -24.70 8.07 7.68
C PHE A 89 -24.46 8.35 9.17
N LEU A 90 -23.25 8.04 9.67
CA LEU A 90 -22.86 8.25 11.07
C LEU A 90 -22.40 9.69 11.35
N LYS A 91 -22.26 10.54 10.32
CA LYS A 91 -21.75 11.92 10.42
C LYS A 91 -20.35 11.99 11.03
N VAL A 92 -19.48 11.08 10.63
CA VAL A 92 -18.06 11.02 11.05
C VAL A 92 -17.15 11.23 9.84
N ALA A 93 -16.09 12.02 10.02
CA ALA A 93 -15.13 12.40 8.97
C ALA A 93 -14.02 11.34 8.80
#